data_AF-A0A7W8YJF7-F1
#
_entry.id   AF-A0A7W8YJF7-F1
#
_cell.length_a   1.000
_cell.length_b   1.000
_cell.length_c   1.000
_cell.angle_alpha   90.00
_cell.angle_beta   90.00
_cell.angle_gamma   90.00
#
_symmetry.space_group_name_H-M   'P 1'
#
loop_
_entity.id
_entity.type
_entity.pdbx_description
1 polymer ?
#
loop_
_entity_poly.entity_id
_entity_poly.type
_entity_poly.pdbx_seq_one_letter_code
_entity_poly.pdbx_strand_id
1 'polypeptide(L)'
;MTLRKIIGLLCFALAAQTASAAETGRIEGQAKPREQIVIINDKTGAISGVVADGEGHFEAAKLAPGPYQVVYQGLPRRSSGAPVIAGRTTLVKQQAEAQASH
;
A
#
# COMPACT_ATOMS: atom_id res chain seq x y z
N MET A 1 8.95 -31.67 32.50
CA MET A 1 8.01 -30.63 32.99
C MET A 1 8.85 -29.40 33.31
N THR A 2 8.74 -28.23 32.68
CA THR A 2 7.68 -27.63 31.85
C THR A 2 8.32 -26.56 30.95
N LEU A 3 7.82 -26.53 29.70
CA LEU A 3 8.14 -25.64 28.60
C LEU A 3 7.67 -24.20 28.88
N ARG A 4 8.50 -23.18 28.62
CA ARG A 4 8.06 -21.77 28.51
C ARG A 4 8.44 -21.22 27.14
N LYS A 5 7.40 -21.04 26.34
CA LYS A 5 7.41 -20.51 24.96
C LYS A 5 7.74 -19.02 24.96
N ILE A 6 8.68 -18.60 24.12
CA ILE A 6 8.87 -17.21 23.66
C ILE A 6 9.00 -17.34 22.13
N ILE A 7 7.94 -17.53 21.34
CA ILE A 7 6.96 -16.55 20.82
C ILE A 7 7.59 -15.23 20.35
N GLY A 8 7.57 -15.03 19.03
CA GLY A 8 7.69 -13.73 18.36
C GLY A 8 9.08 -13.48 17.79
N LEU A 9 9.49 -14.18 16.73
CA LEU A 9 9.10 -13.91 15.33
C LEU A 9 9.32 -12.44 14.93
N LEU A 10 10.12 -12.30 13.87
CA LEU A 10 10.23 -11.17 12.97
C LEU A 10 11.23 -10.07 13.37
N CYS A 11 12.50 -10.30 13.01
CA CYS A 11 13.37 -9.22 12.55
C CYS A 11 12.66 -8.47 11.42
N PHE A 12 11.91 -7.42 11.72
CA PHE A 12 11.45 -6.49 10.69
C PHE A 12 12.59 -5.48 10.48
N ALA A 13 13.49 -5.84 9.57
CA ALA A 13 14.63 -5.01 9.19
C ALA A 13 14.13 -3.62 8.81
N LEU A 14 14.49 -2.62 9.60
CA LEU A 14 14.37 -1.22 9.21
C LEU A 14 15.47 -0.95 8.18
N ALA A 15 15.19 -1.31 6.93
CA ALA A 15 16.04 -0.94 5.80
C ALA A 15 15.96 0.59 5.63
N ALA A 16 16.94 1.30 6.18
CA ALA A 16 17.19 2.69 5.83
C ALA A 16 17.66 2.74 4.37
N GLN A 17 16.70 2.80 3.46
CA GLN A 17 16.96 2.86 2.03
C GLN A 17 17.32 4.31 1.69
N THR A 18 18.58 4.52 1.28
CA THR A 18 19.08 5.82 0.84
C THR A 18 18.34 6.22 -0.44
N ALA A 19 17.31 7.04 -0.28
CA ALA A 19 16.59 7.64 -1.37
C ALA A 19 17.51 8.63 -2.11
N SER A 20 18.15 8.15 -3.18
CA SER A 20 18.63 9.02 -4.26
C SER A 20 17.45 9.86 -4.75
N ALA A 21 17.69 11.13 -5.07
CA ALA A 21 16.68 12.13 -5.40
C ALA A 21 15.70 11.62 -6.47
N ALA A 22 14.61 10.99 -6.05
CA ALA A 22 13.57 10.59 -6.96
C ALA A 22 12.56 11.72 -7.01
N GLU A 23 12.41 12.33 -8.18
CA GLU A 23 11.37 13.33 -8.48
C GLU A 23 9.95 12.74 -8.36
N THR A 24 9.85 11.44 -8.12
CA THR A 24 8.64 10.67 -7.95
C THR A 24 8.75 9.75 -6.73
N GLY A 25 7.63 9.40 -6.13
CA GLY A 25 7.53 8.38 -5.10
C GLY A 25 6.85 7.12 -5.62
N ARG A 26 6.63 6.19 -4.69
CA ARG A 26 6.10 4.86 -4.98
C ARG A 26 5.06 4.45 -3.93
N ILE A 27 4.02 3.75 -4.36
CA ILE A 27 3.06 3.08 -3.48
C ILE A 27 3.22 1.57 -3.64
N GLU A 28 3.32 0.88 -2.51
CA GLU A 28 3.31 -0.58 -2.45
C GLU A 28 2.26 -1.06 -1.46
N GLY A 29 1.72 -2.23 -1.71
CA GLY A 29 0.78 -2.83 -0.76
C GLY A 29 0.43 -4.27 -1.06
N GLN A 30 -0.50 -4.76 -0.24
CA GLN A 30 -1.09 -6.08 -0.35
C GLN A 30 -2.57 -5.93 -0.76
N ALA A 31 -3.01 -6.78 -1.67
CA ALA A 31 -4.37 -6.89 -2.17
C ALA A 31 -4.70 -8.37 -2.41
N LYS A 32 -5.92 -8.68 -2.85
CA LYS A 32 -6.20 -10.06 -3.29
C LYS A 32 -5.37 -10.37 -4.55
N PRO A 33 -4.90 -11.63 -4.73
CA PRO A 33 -4.20 -12.01 -5.94
C PRO A 33 -4.98 -11.64 -7.20
N ARG A 34 -4.31 -11.02 -8.17
CA ARG A 34 -4.92 -10.57 -9.43
C ARG A 34 -6.03 -9.52 -9.27
N GLU A 35 -6.13 -8.85 -8.12
CA GLU A 35 -7.08 -7.76 -7.89
C GLU A 35 -6.65 -6.51 -8.66
N GLN A 36 -7.61 -5.80 -9.23
CA GLN A 36 -7.38 -4.51 -9.86
C GLN A 36 -7.44 -3.40 -8.81
N ILE A 37 -6.40 -2.56 -8.79
CA ILE A 37 -6.25 -1.42 -7.90
C ILE A 37 -6.18 -0.15 -8.74
N VAL A 38 -6.89 0.87 -8.31
CA VAL A 38 -6.89 2.20 -8.93
C VAL A 38 -6.32 3.19 -7.91
N ILE A 39 -5.31 3.94 -8.33
CA ILE A 39 -4.59 4.91 -7.51
C ILE A 39 -4.88 6.29 -8.10
N ILE A 40 -5.46 7.18 -7.30
CA ILE A 40 -5.94 8.48 -7.73
C ILE A 40 -5.21 9.55 -6.93
N ASN A 41 -4.53 10.48 -7.58
CA ASN A 41 -3.97 11.66 -6.93
C ASN A 41 -5.12 12.62 -6.60
N ASP A 42 -5.35 12.95 -5.33
CA ASP A 42 -6.46 13.81 -4.94
C ASP A 42 -6.28 15.26 -5.40
N LYS A 43 -5.02 15.71 -5.52
CA LYS A 43 -4.70 17.09 -5.93
C LYS A 43 -4.81 17.31 -7.42
N THR A 44 -4.36 16.34 -8.22
CA THR A 44 -4.27 16.50 -9.68
C THR A 44 -5.33 15.72 -10.44
N GLY A 45 -6.01 14.77 -9.79
CA GLY A 45 -6.93 13.84 -10.45
C GLY A 45 -6.23 12.79 -11.31
N ALA A 46 -4.90 12.69 -11.28
CA ALA A 46 -4.15 11.69 -12.05
C ALA A 46 -4.53 10.27 -11.60
N ILE A 47 -4.82 9.38 -12.55
CA ILE A 47 -5.26 8.01 -12.31
C ILE A 47 -4.17 7.05 -12.79
N SER A 48 -3.79 6.11 -11.93
CA SER A 48 -2.89 5.00 -12.25
C SER A 48 -3.55 3.67 -11.89
N GLY A 49 -3.56 2.72 -12.82
CA GLY A 49 -4.12 1.40 -12.63
C GLY A 49 -3.01 0.36 -12.46
N VAL A 50 -3.10 -0.44 -11.41
CA VAL A 50 -2.18 -1.57 -11.17
C VAL A 50 -2.96 -2.82 -10.82
N VAL A 51 -2.40 -3.98 -11.14
CA VAL A 51 -2.99 -5.28 -10.80
C VAL A 51 -2.04 -5.98 -9.84
N ALA A 52 -2.57 -6.51 -8.75
CA ALA A 52 -1.78 -7.30 -7.83
C ALA A 52 -1.33 -8.62 -8.50
N ASP A 53 -0.14 -9.07 -8.17
CA ASP A 53 0.41 -10.33 -8.69
C ASP A 53 -0.32 -11.57 -8.14
N GLY A 54 0.21 -12.76 -8.43
CA GLY A 54 -0.34 -14.03 -7.95
C GLY A 54 -0.23 -14.25 -6.43
N GLU A 55 0.58 -13.45 -5.75
CA GLU A 55 0.79 -13.49 -4.30
C GLU A 55 0.04 -12.36 -3.58
N GLY A 56 -0.56 -11.41 -4.33
CA GLY A 56 -1.31 -10.28 -3.81
C GLY A 56 -0.49 -9.01 -3.65
N HIS A 57 0.77 -8.98 -4.07
CA HIS A 57 1.61 -7.79 -4.01
C HIS A 57 1.33 -6.87 -5.19
N PHE A 58 1.26 -5.56 -4.94
CA PHE A 58 1.18 -4.56 -6.00
C PHE A 58 2.16 -3.41 -5.75
N GLU A 59 2.67 -2.86 -6.84
CA GLU A 59 3.61 -1.73 -6.84
C GLU A 59 3.19 -0.71 -7.90
N ALA A 60 3.14 0.56 -7.50
CA ALA A 60 2.94 1.71 -8.37
C ALA A 60 4.08 2.72 -8.18
N ALA A 61 5.03 2.73 -9.10
CA ALA A 61 6.16 3.65 -9.10
C ALA A 61 5.88 4.91 -9.94
N LYS A 62 6.83 5.86 -9.91
CA LYS A 62 6.79 7.10 -10.72
C LYS A 62 5.60 8.01 -10.41
N LEU A 63 5.10 7.97 -9.19
CA LEU A 63 3.99 8.83 -8.75
C LEU A 63 4.53 10.20 -8.32
N ALA A 64 4.00 11.29 -8.86
CA ALA A 64 4.37 12.62 -8.39
C ALA A 64 4.07 12.74 -6.87
N PRO A 65 4.89 13.44 -6.08
CA PRO A 65 4.62 13.63 -4.66
C PRO A 65 3.27 14.29 -4.44
N GLY A 66 2.48 13.75 -3.52
CA GLY A 66 1.13 14.21 -3.27
C GLY A 66 0.32 13.20 -2.46
N PRO A 67 -0.90 13.57 -2.05
CA PRO A 67 -1.83 12.64 -1.46
C PRO A 67 -2.47 11.77 -2.57
N TYR A 68 -2.71 10.51 -2.24
CA TYR A 68 -3.33 9.55 -3.14
C TYR A 68 -4.40 8.76 -2.41
N GLN A 69 -5.46 8.44 -3.15
CA GLN A 69 -6.47 7.47 -2.77
C GLN A 69 -6.21 6.17 -3.52
N VAL A 70 -6.07 5.08 -2.78
CA VAL A 70 -5.93 3.72 -3.33
C VAL A 70 -7.28 3.03 -3.21
N VAL A 71 -7.86 2.63 -4.33
CA VAL A 71 -9.19 2.00 -4.44
C VAL A 71 -9.02 0.58 -4.96
N TYR A 72 -9.56 -0.38 -4.22
CA TYR A 72 -9.52 -1.79 -4.57
C TYR A 72 -10.86 -2.17 -5.21
N GLN A 73 -10.83 -2.78 -6.41
CA GLN A 73 -12.06 -3.09 -7.17
C GLN A 73 -12.79 -4.36 -6.70
N GLY A 74 -12.35 -5.03 -5.63
CA GLY A 74 -13.07 -6.13 -5.01
C GLY A 74 -14.34 -5.69 -4.28
N LEU A 75 -15.26 -6.63 -4.03
CA LEU A 75 -16.42 -6.44 -3.13
C LEU A 75 -16.12 -6.95 -1.72
N PRO A 76 -16.55 -6.24 -0.66
CA PRO A 76 -16.98 -4.82 -0.70
C PRO A 76 -15.81 -3.94 -1.17
N ARG A 77 -16.13 -2.81 -1.84
CA ARG A 77 -15.11 -1.84 -2.25
C ARG A 77 -14.37 -1.38 -1.01
N ARG A 78 -13.05 -1.25 -1.11
CA ARG A 78 -12.19 -0.76 -0.03
C ARG A 78 -11.38 0.41 -0.57
N SER A 79 -11.05 1.36 0.29
CA SER A 79 -10.09 2.40 -0.04
C SER A 79 -9.15 2.70 1.12
N SER A 80 -7.96 3.20 0.79
CA SER A 80 -6.98 3.67 1.77
C SER A 80 -6.31 4.96 1.28
N GLY A 81 -5.96 5.84 2.20
CA GLY A 81 -5.20 7.06 1.93
C GLY A 81 -3.70 6.81 2.02
N ALA A 82 -2.94 7.29 1.04
CA ALA A 82 -1.50 7.11 0.95
C ALA A 82 -0.79 8.45 0.64
N PRO A 83 0.02 9.00 1.56
CA PRO A 83 0.87 10.14 1.24
C PRO A 83 2.07 9.65 0.42
N VAL A 84 2.26 10.15 -0.80
CA VAL A 84 3.45 9.87 -1.62
C VAL A 84 4.45 11.00 -1.43
N ILE A 85 5.66 10.64 -1.00
CA ILE A 85 6.79 11.55 -0.81
C ILE A 85 7.87 11.16 -1.82
N ALA A 86 8.48 12.14 -2.48
CA ALA A 86 9.55 11.93 -3.44
C ALA A 86 10.66 11.06 -2.83
N GLY A 87 11.09 10.02 -3.56
CA GLY A 87 12.13 9.10 -3.09
C GLY A 87 11.70 8.13 -1.99
N ARG A 88 10.43 8.13 -1.56
CA ARG A 88 9.94 7.18 -0.55
C ARG A 88 8.94 6.19 -1.15
N THR A 89 8.99 4.98 -0.61
CA THR A 89 7.94 3.98 -0.77
C THR A 89 6.94 4.14 0.37
N THR A 90 5.68 4.35 0.01
CA THR A 90 4.57 4.37 0.95
C THR A 90 3.91 3.01 0.97
N LEU A 91 3.98 2.35 2.13
CA LEU A 91 3.33 1.08 2.36
C LEU A 91 1.86 1.31 2.73
N VAL A 92 0.96 0.73 1.94
CA VAL A 92 -0.48 0.82 2.15
C VAL A 92 -1.00 -0.52 2.63
N LYS A 93 -1.72 -0.48 3.75
CA LYS A 93 -2.53 -1.61 4.22
C LYS A 93 -3.98 -1.33 3.89
N GLN A 94 -4.69 -2.32 3.39
CA GLN A 94 -6.14 -2.21 3.22
C GLN A 94 -6.78 -1.84 4.56
N GLN A 95 -7.43 -0.68 4.62
CA GLN A 95 -8.33 -0.39 5.73
C GLN A 95 -9.60 -1.20 5.50
N ALA A 96 -9.94 -2.06 6.47
CA ALA A 96 -11.28 -2.61 6.53
C ALA A 96 -12.24 -1.44 6.76
N GLU A 97 -13.14 -1.19 5.82
CA GLU A 97 -14.30 -0.34 6.07
C GLU A 97 -14.99 -0.89 7.31
N ALA A 98 -15.00 -0.12 8.40
CA ALA A 98 -15.88 -0.40 9.52
C ALA A 98 -17.29 -0.29 8.95
N GLN A 99 -17.95 -1.43 8.76
CA GLN A 99 -19.36 -1.47 8.39
C GLN A 99 -20.11 -0.68 9.47
N ALA A 100 -20.60 0.51 9.13
CA ALA A 100 -21.53 1.23 9.98
C ALA A 100 -22.79 0.36 10.07
N SER A 101 -22.98 -0.31 11.22
CA SER A 101 -24.28 -0.88 11.58
C SER A 101 -25.21 0.28 11.90
N HIS A 102 -26.30 0.39 11.16
CA HIS A 102 -27.43 1.25 11.51
C HIS A 102 -28.63 0.35 11.84
#